data_AF-A0A0K2B241-F1
#
_entry.id   AF-A0A0K2B241-F1
#
_cell.length_a   1.000
_cell.length_b   1.000
_cell.length_c   1.000
_cell.angle_alpha   90.00
_cell.angle_beta   90.00
_cell.angle_gamma   90.00
#
_symmetry.space_group_name_H-M   'P 1'
#
loop_
_entity.id
_entity.type
_entity.pdbx_description
1 polymer ?
#
loop_
_entity_poly.entity_id
_entity_poly.type
_entity_poly.pdbx_seq_one_letter_code
_entity_poly.pdbx_strand_id
1 'polypeptide(L)'
;MFEISRIADLHPTAITHSARQLRLVFPNGFGASVITDGYGAEEGLYEVAVLDADGHVTYDTPVTGDVEGYQTSDEVAALLHSIAVLPSSALER
;
A
#
# COMPACT_ATOMS: atom_id res chain seq x y z
N MET A 1 -2.57 8.27 12.55
CA MET A 1 -3.57 7.29 12.06
C MET A 1 -4.13 7.84 10.76
N PHE A 2 -4.01 7.11 9.66
CA PHE A 2 -4.56 7.54 8.36
C PHE A 2 -6.05 7.84 8.51
N GLU A 3 -6.50 8.94 7.92
CA GLU A 3 -7.91 9.20 7.79
C GLU A 3 -8.50 8.16 6.83
N ILE A 4 -9.25 7.19 7.37
CA ILE A 4 -9.94 6.15 6.61
C ILE A 4 -10.76 6.76 5.46
N SER A 5 -11.26 7.98 5.65
CA SER A 5 -11.97 8.78 4.66
C SER A 5 -11.18 9.02 3.37
N ARG A 6 -9.85 9.22 3.43
CA ARG A 6 -9.00 9.37 2.22
C ARG A 6 -8.77 8.04 1.50
N ILE A 7 -8.75 6.93 2.25
CA ILE A 7 -8.53 5.59 1.69
C ILE A 7 -9.80 5.07 0.99
N ALA A 8 -10.98 5.44 1.49
CA ALA A 8 -12.25 5.01 0.92
C ALA A 8 -12.44 5.46 -0.55
N ASP A 9 -11.89 6.61 -0.92
CA ASP A 9 -11.93 7.14 -2.29
C ASP A 9 -11.18 6.25 -3.31
N LEU A 10 -10.19 5.48 -2.83
CA LEU A 10 -9.43 4.54 -3.65
C LEU A 10 -10.18 3.24 -3.97
N HIS A 11 -11.41 3.09 -3.46
CA HIS A 11 -12.25 1.91 -3.68
C HIS A 11 -11.52 0.56 -3.45
N PRO A 12 -10.86 0.34 -2.31
CA PRO A 12 -10.29 -0.96 -1.99
C PRO A 12 -11.40 -2.00 -1.84
N THR A 13 -11.17 -3.19 -2.40
CA THR A 13 -12.06 -4.36 -2.26
C THR A 13 -11.98 -4.94 -0.85
N ALA A 14 -10.82 -4.82 -0.19
CA ALA A 14 -10.64 -5.24 1.19
C ALA A 14 -9.71 -4.29 1.95
N ILE A 15 -10.04 -4.08 3.23
CA ILE A 15 -9.21 -3.33 4.18
C ILE A 15 -9.07 -4.20 5.43
N THR A 16 -7.83 -4.48 5.84
CA THR A 16 -7.54 -5.17 7.11
C THR A 16 -6.60 -4.30 7.92
N HIS A 17 -6.90 -4.09 9.21
CA HIS A 17 -6.05 -3.30 10.10
C HIS A 17 -5.67 -4.10 11.35
N SER A 18 -4.43 -3.93 11.78
CA SER A 18 -3.90 -4.39 13.06
C SER A 18 -3.29 -3.20 13.81
N ALA A 19 -2.69 -3.43 14.97
CA ALA A 19 -2.10 -2.35 15.78
C ALA A 19 -1.01 -1.54 15.04
N ARG A 20 -0.29 -2.17 14.09
CA ARG A 20 0.89 -1.58 13.41
C ARG A 20 0.84 -1.67 11.89
N GLN A 21 -0.16 -2.34 11.32
CA GLN A 21 -0.24 -2.60 9.89
C GLN A 21 -1.65 -2.37 9.38
N LEU A 22 -1.74 -1.67 8.25
CA LEU A 22 -2.91 -1.55 7.40
C LEU A 22 -2.63 -2.28 6.09
N ARG A 23 -3.52 -3.19 5.68
CA ARG A 23 -3.49 -3.84 4.37
C ARG A 23 -4.69 -3.42 3.55
N LEU A 24 -4.43 -3.15 2.27
CA LEU A 24 -5.41 -2.76 1.27
C LEU A 24 -5.31 -3.72 0.09
N VAL A 25 -6.46 -4.07 -0.50
CA VAL A 25 -6.54 -4.84 -1.75
C VAL A 25 -7.38 -4.04 -2.73
N PHE A 26 -6.89 -3.87 -3.96
CA PHE A 26 -7.53 -3.09 -5.01
C PHE A 26 -8.14 -3.99 -6.11
N PRO A 27 -9.11 -3.49 -6.88
CA PRO A 27 -9.77 -4.26 -7.94
C PRO A 27 -8.84 -4.73 -9.07
N ASN A 28 -7.69 -4.07 -9.26
CA ASN A 28 -6.67 -4.47 -10.23
C ASN A 28 -5.86 -5.71 -9.80
N GLY A 29 -6.13 -6.25 -8.61
CA GLY A 29 -5.46 -7.44 -8.06
C GLY A 29 -4.16 -7.14 -7.34
N PHE A 30 -3.74 -5.88 -7.25
CA PHE A 30 -2.66 -5.47 -6.36
C PHE A 30 -3.19 -5.03 -5.00
N GLY A 31 -2.30 -4.94 -4.03
CA GLY A 31 -2.59 -4.39 -2.72
C GLY A 31 -1.44 -3.56 -2.18
N ALA A 32 -1.63 -3.06 -0.96
CA ALA A 32 -0.58 -2.36 -0.23
C ALA A 32 -0.53 -2.82 1.22
N SER A 33 0.68 -2.87 1.78
CA SER A 33 0.93 -3.01 3.21
C SER A 33 1.55 -1.72 3.71
N VAL A 34 0.87 -1.02 4.61
CA VAL A 34 1.36 0.20 5.27
C VAL A 34 1.64 -0.13 6.73
N ILE A 35 2.87 0.08 7.20
CA ILE A 35 3.26 -0.17 8.60
C ILE A 35 3.83 1.06 9.30
N THR A 36 3.80 1.04 10.63
CA THR A 36 4.34 2.09 11.52
C THR A 36 5.51 1.60 12.39
N ASP A 37 6.10 0.45 12.06
CA ASP A 37 7.11 -0.24 12.91
C ASP A 37 8.40 -0.56 12.12
N GLY A 38 8.61 0.16 11.02
CA GLY A 38 9.74 -0.02 10.10
C GLY A 38 10.61 1.22 10.00
N TYR A 39 11.17 1.45 8.82
CA TYR A 39 12.05 2.59 8.56
C TYR A 39 11.31 3.93 8.73
N GLY A 40 11.83 4.79 9.63
CA GLY A 40 11.20 6.08 9.97
C GLY A 40 10.16 6.02 11.10
N ALA A 41 9.92 4.85 11.70
CA ALA A 41 8.96 4.70 12.80
C ALA A 41 9.28 5.60 14.01
N GLU A 42 10.57 5.76 14.34
CA GLU A 42 11.02 6.66 15.43
C GLU A 42 10.69 8.14 15.16
N GLU A 43 10.46 8.49 13.89
CA GLU A 43 10.09 9.83 13.43
C GLU A 43 8.58 9.97 13.17
N GLY A 44 7.79 8.93 13.46
CA GLY A 44 6.35 8.89 13.19
C GLY A 44 5.99 8.75 11.70
N LEU A 45 6.94 8.27 10.89
CA LEU A 45 6.77 8.00 9.47
C LEU A 45 6.33 6.56 9.22
N TYR A 46 5.95 6.29 7.98
CA TYR A 46 5.38 5.03 7.54
C TYR A 46 6.29 4.31 6.55
N GLU A 47 6.03 3.02 6.42
CA GLU A 47 6.65 2.17 5.41
C GLU A 47 5.55 1.52 4.55
N VAL A 48 5.75 1.46 3.23
CA VAL A 48 4.77 0.96 2.26
C VAL A 48 5.40 -0.10 1.37
N ALA A 49 4.74 -1.26 1.27
CA ALA A 49 5.08 -2.32 0.31
C ALA A 49 3.90 -2.60 -0.62
N VAL A 50 4.17 -2.87 -1.90
CA VAL A 50 3.17 -3.34 -2.85
C VAL A 50 2.93 -4.84 -2.66
N LEU A 51 1.66 -5.26 -2.67
CA LEU A 51 1.26 -6.66 -2.54
C LEU A 51 0.73 -7.18 -3.88
N ASP A 52 1.04 -8.43 -4.21
CA ASP A 52 0.43 -9.17 -5.32
C ASP A 52 -0.98 -9.67 -4.96
N ALA A 53 -1.63 -10.34 -5.92
CA ALA A 53 -2.98 -10.89 -5.78
C ALA A 53 -3.09 -11.99 -4.71
N ASP A 54 -1.98 -12.63 -4.38
CA ASP A 54 -1.87 -13.65 -3.34
C ASP A 54 -1.55 -13.04 -1.96
N GLY A 55 -1.31 -11.72 -1.90
CA GLY A 55 -1.04 -10.96 -0.68
C GLY A 55 0.43 -10.94 -0.25
N HIS A 56 1.34 -11.38 -1.12
CA HIS A 56 2.78 -11.33 -0.90
C HIS A 56 3.38 -10.02 -1.40
N VAL A 57 4.49 -9.60 -0.81
CA VAL A 57 5.21 -8.42 -1.30
C VAL A 57 5.74 -8.70 -2.70
N THR A 58 5.45 -7.80 -3.64
CA THR A 58 6.02 -7.84 -4.98
C THR A 58 6.94 -6.64 -5.19
N TYR A 59 8.05 -6.91 -5.88
CA TYR A 59 9.06 -5.92 -6.28
C TYR A 59 8.98 -5.64 -7.79
N ASP A 60 8.11 -6.35 -8.51
CA ASP A 60 7.96 -6.26 -9.95
C ASP A 60 6.80 -5.31 -10.28
N THR A 61 6.94 -4.03 -9.87
CA THR A 61 5.94 -3.01 -10.16
C THR A 61 6.59 -1.70 -10.57
N PRO A 62 5.97 -0.91 -11.45
CA PRO A 62 6.47 0.41 -11.80
C PRO A 62 6.25 1.46 -10.71
N VAL A 63 5.55 1.13 -9.60
CA VAL A 63 5.37 2.03 -8.45
C VAL A 63 6.65 2.09 -7.63
N THR A 64 7.17 0.93 -7.25
CA THR A 64 8.44 0.76 -6.55
C THR A 64 9.00 -0.63 -6.81
N GLY A 65 10.33 -0.73 -6.80
CA GLY A 65 11.08 -1.98 -6.83
C GLY A 65 11.54 -2.46 -5.45
N ASP A 66 11.18 -1.76 -4.37
CA ASP A 66 11.54 -2.11 -2.99
C ASP A 66 10.39 -1.74 -2.01
N VAL A 67 10.69 -1.73 -0.72
CA VAL A 67 9.79 -1.25 0.32
C VAL A 67 10.12 0.23 0.61
N GLU A 68 9.13 1.10 0.46
CA GLU A 68 9.30 2.55 0.63
C GLU A 68 9.15 2.95 2.10
N GLY A 69 10.26 3.23 2.78
CA GLY A 69 10.30 3.73 4.16
C GLY A 69 10.37 5.25 4.28
N TYR A 70 10.27 5.80 5.49
CA TYR A 70 10.31 7.25 5.77
C TYR A 70 9.21 8.06 5.07
N GLN A 71 8.07 7.45 4.79
CA GLN A 71 6.99 8.10 4.08
C GLN A 71 6.10 8.90 5.03
N THR A 72 5.80 10.14 4.68
CA THR A 72 4.74 10.92 5.32
C THR A 72 3.35 10.39 4.92
N SER A 73 2.31 10.81 5.64
CA SER A 73 0.93 10.40 5.29
C SER A 73 0.49 10.81 3.88
N ASP A 74 1.03 11.92 3.35
CA ASP A 74 0.70 12.39 2.01
C ASP A 74 1.39 11.55 0.93
N GLU A 75 2.66 11.20 1.16
CA GLU A 75 3.42 10.33 0.26
C GLU A 75 2.85 8.91 0.24
N VAL A 76 2.42 8.37 1.38
CA VAL A 76 1.69 7.11 1.41
C VAL A 76 0.40 7.22 0.58
N ALA A 77 -0.37 8.30 0.70
CA ALA A 77 -1.58 8.46 -0.09
C ALA A 77 -1.29 8.47 -1.60
N ALA A 78 -0.20 9.14 -2.03
CA ALA A 78 0.24 9.13 -3.41
C ALA A 78 0.67 7.73 -3.90
N LEU A 79 1.39 6.97 -3.07
CA LEU A 79 1.75 5.58 -3.37
C LEU A 79 0.50 4.70 -3.50
N LEU A 80 -0.44 4.80 -2.55
CA LEU A 80 -1.69 4.03 -2.58
C LEU A 80 -2.52 4.32 -3.83
N HIS A 81 -2.63 5.59 -4.23
CA HIS A 81 -3.29 5.96 -5.48
C HIS A 81 -2.57 5.34 -6.68
N SER A 82 -1.24 5.37 -6.70
CA SER A 82 -0.43 4.80 -7.80
C SER A 82 -0.62 3.29 -7.93
N ILE A 83 -0.69 2.57 -6.80
CA ILE A 83 -0.96 1.13 -6.78
C ILE A 83 -2.39 0.85 -7.28
N ALA A 84 -3.38 1.64 -6.87
CA ALA A 84 -4.78 1.44 -7.24
C ALA A 84 -5.05 1.58 -8.74
N VAL A 85 -4.23 2.35 -9.46
CA VAL A 85 -4.37 2.59 -10.92
C VAL A 85 -3.41 1.77 -11.78
N LEU A 86 -2.64 0.84 -11.19
CA LEU A 86 -1.82 -0.11 -11.95
C LEU A 86 -2.70 -0.93 -12.92
N PRO A 87 -2.14 -1.35 -14.08
CA PRO A 87 -2.80 -2.33 -14.93
C PRO A 87 -3.12 -3.60 -14.14
N SER A 88 -4.16 -4.33 -14.55
CA SER A 88 -4.60 -5.50 -13.79
C SER A 88 -3.55 -6.60 -13.81
N SER A 89 -3.13 -7.04 -12.62
CA SER A 89 -2.24 -8.20 -12.43
C SER A 89 -2.83 -9.51 -12.98
N ALA A 90 -4.15 -9.57 -13.17
CA ALA A 90 -4.83 -10.74 -13.71
C ALA A 90 -4.57 -10.96 -15.21
N LEU A 91 -4.09 -9.94 -15.94
CA LEU A 91 -3.84 -10.04 -17.37
C LEU A 91 -2.43 -10.57 -17.69
N GLU A 92 -1.53 -10.62 -16.71
CA GLU A 92 -0.11 -10.98 -16.90
C GLU A 92 0.24 -12.40 -16.41
N ARG A 93 -0.77 -13.23 -16.09
CA ARG A 93 -0.60 -14.63 -15.65
C ARG A 93 -0.75 -15.64 -16.79
#